data_AF-C9SLJ0-F1
#
_entry.id   AF-C9SLJ0-F1
#
_cell.length_a   1.000
_cell.length_b   1.000
_cell.length_c   1.000
_cell.angle_alpha   90.00
_cell.angle_beta   90.00
_cell.angle_gamma   90.00
#
_symmetry.space_group_name_H-M   'P 1'
#
loop_
_entity.id
_entity.type
_entity.pdbx_description
1 polymer ?
#
loop_
_entity_poly.entity_id
_entity_poly.type
_entity_poly.pdbx_seq_one_letter_code
_entity_poly.pdbx_strand_id
1 'polypeptide(L)'
;MSQVDKATVLDLLQWPTAQKFVERASEFLSEVQDLTPGKDLEARLNKEYGPGNSYYEDFCFYIKQGVKEGWVAQTELDGPKYRRGRITDPVAQTRFFSITTVFMDSQEVYTGQYHAHPYGEINCVIQIDSTAELKGMQAGRQPVGLPLDPAHTTIERIYLA
;
A
#
# COMPACT_ATOMS: atom_id res chain seq x y z
N MET A 1 -23.53 12.61 5.93
CA MET A 1 -22.53 13.07 6.92
C MET A 1 -21.24 12.37 6.57
N SER A 2 -20.20 13.09 6.14
CA SER A 2 -18.90 12.48 5.87
C SER A 2 -18.38 11.87 7.17
N GLN A 3 -18.03 10.59 7.17
CA GLN A 3 -17.27 10.04 8.27
C GLN A 3 -15.95 10.80 8.32
N VAL A 4 -15.71 11.50 9.43
CA VAL A 4 -14.40 12.07 9.72
C VAL A 4 -13.43 10.90 9.80
N ASP A 5 -12.34 10.96 9.04
CA ASP A 5 -11.31 9.92 9.06
C ASP A 5 -10.76 9.80 10.48
N LYS A 6 -10.93 8.64 11.10
CA LYS A 6 -10.54 8.39 12.49
C LYS A 6 -9.04 8.14 12.64
N ALA A 7 -8.33 7.89 11.54
CA ALA A 7 -6.91 7.58 11.58
C ALA A 7 -6.08 8.85 11.84
N THR A 8 -5.29 8.82 12.90
CA THR A 8 -4.23 9.80 13.17
C THR A 8 -2.97 9.44 12.41
N VAL A 9 -2.18 10.46 12.03
CA VAL A 9 -0.87 10.25 11.41
C VAL A 9 0.07 9.61 12.42
N LEU A 10 0.85 8.63 11.96
CA LEU A 10 1.80 7.87 12.75
C LEU A 10 2.91 8.79 13.28
N ASP A 11 3.23 8.65 14.57
CA ASP A 11 4.44 9.25 15.13
C ASP A 11 5.65 8.41 14.69
N LEU A 12 6.31 8.84 13.62
CA LEU A 12 7.46 8.15 13.05
C LEU A 12 8.61 8.00 14.06
N LEU A 13 8.76 8.89 15.05
CA LEU A 13 9.84 8.81 16.04
C LEU A 13 9.76 7.55 16.91
N GLN A 14 8.56 6.99 17.06
CA GLN A 14 8.35 5.75 17.81
C GLN A 14 8.74 4.49 17.03
N TRP A 15 8.85 4.58 15.70
CA TRP A 15 8.99 3.43 14.81
C TRP A 15 10.15 3.61 13.82
N PRO A 16 11.39 3.23 14.19
CA PRO A 16 12.56 3.38 13.32
C PRO A 16 12.44 2.67 11.96
N THR A 17 11.70 1.56 11.91
CA THR A 17 11.36 0.82 10.68
C THR A 17 10.39 1.59 9.79
N ALA A 18 9.41 2.29 10.36
CA ALA A 18 8.51 3.17 9.62
C ALA A 18 9.25 4.38 9.04
N GLN A 19 10.23 4.96 9.77
CA GLN A 19 11.09 6.01 9.23
C GLN A 19 11.84 5.54 7.98
N LYS A 20 12.50 4.37 8.07
CA LYS A 20 13.22 3.77 6.93
C LYS A 20 12.29 3.47 5.74
N PHE A 21 11.06 3.04 6.02
CA PHE A 21 10.04 2.86 4.99
C PHE A 21 9.70 4.18 4.29
N VAL A 22 9.47 5.26 5.04
CA VAL A 22 9.18 6.59 4.47
C VAL A 22 10.37 7.13 3.68
N GLU A 23 11.60 6.95 4.17
CA GLU A 23 12.82 7.29 3.43
C GLU A 23 12.88 6.55 2.10
N ARG A 24 12.67 5.23 2.12
CA ARG A 24 12.69 4.41 0.91
C ARG A 24 11.58 4.76 -0.08
N ALA A 25 10.38 5.07 0.42
CA ALA A 25 9.27 5.54 -0.40
C ALA A 25 9.57 6.92 -1.02
N SER A 26 10.28 7.78 -0.29
CA SER A 26 10.69 9.10 -0.79
C SER A 26 11.72 9.00 -1.91
N GLU A 27 12.66 8.05 -1.82
CA GLU A 27 13.60 7.73 -2.89
C GLU A 27 12.85 7.27 -4.15
N PHE A 28 11.93 6.31 -4.00
CA PHE A 28 11.08 5.83 -5.09
C PHE A 28 10.29 6.97 -5.75
N LEU A 29 9.60 7.80 -4.95
CA LEU A 29 8.84 8.96 -5.43
C LEU A 29 9.73 9.96 -6.17
N SER A 30 11.00 10.07 -5.80
CA SER A 30 11.97 10.89 -6.54
C SER A 30 12.38 10.29 -7.88
N GLU A 31 12.31 8.97 -8.09
CA GLU A 31 12.58 8.35 -9.39
C GLU A 31 11.40 8.47 -10.35
N VAL A 32 10.18 8.41 -9.81
CA VAL A 32 8.94 8.40 -10.61
C VAL A 32 8.27 9.78 -10.68
N GLN A 33 8.88 10.81 -10.10
CA GLN A 33 8.43 12.19 -10.25
C GLN A 33 8.37 12.58 -11.74
N ASP A 34 7.50 13.54 -12.06
CA ASP A 34 7.26 14.05 -13.42
C ASP A 34 6.65 13.05 -14.41
N LEU A 35 6.35 11.82 -14.01
CA LEU A 35 5.60 10.89 -14.83
C LEU A 35 4.10 11.22 -14.79
N THR A 36 3.45 11.16 -15.96
CA THR A 36 2.03 11.49 -16.10
C THR A 36 1.15 10.36 -15.57
N PRO A 37 0.21 10.62 -14.63
CA PRO A 37 -0.72 9.60 -14.15
C PRO A 37 -1.58 9.01 -15.27
N GLY A 38 -1.82 7.70 -15.21
CA GLY A 38 -2.66 6.98 -16.17
C GLY A 38 -2.19 5.56 -16.43
N LYS A 39 -2.80 4.90 -17.42
CA LYS A 39 -2.55 3.49 -17.76
C LYS A 39 -1.10 3.22 -18.17
N ASP A 40 -0.45 4.17 -18.83
CA ASP A 40 0.94 4.02 -19.28
C ASP A 40 1.91 4.04 -18.10
N LEU A 41 1.65 4.92 -17.11
CA LEU A 41 2.41 4.93 -15.86
C LEU A 41 2.19 3.63 -15.09
N GLU A 42 0.95 3.17 -14.96
CA GLU A 42 0.65 1.88 -14.31
C GLU A 42 1.39 0.72 -14.97
N ALA A 43 1.35 0.61 -16.30
CA ALA A 43 2.04 -0.43 -17.05
C ALA A 43 3.56 -0.35 -16.87
N ARG A 44 4.12 0.86 -16.84
CA ARG A 44 5.55 1.09 -16.58
C ARG A 44 5.94 0.66 -15.17
N LEU A 45 5.20 1.10 -14.15
CA LEU A 45 5.48 0.76 -12.76
C LEU A 45 5.43 -0.76 -12.54
N ASN A 46 4.42 -1.44 -13.07
CA ASN A 46 4.32 -2.90 -12.97
C ASN A 46 5.48 -3.63 -13.67
N LYS A 47 6.01 -3.07 -14.76
CA LYS A 47 7.12 -3.67 -15.52
C LYS A 47 8.48 -3.41 -14.86
N GLU A 48 8.71 -2.21 -14.37
CA GLU A 48 10.04 -1.74 -13.93
C GLU A 48 10.23 -1.83 -12.41
N TYR A 49 9.14 -1.72 -11.63
CA TYR A 49 9.13 -1.64 -10.17
C TYR A 49 8.29 -2.77 -9.52
N GLY A 50 8.01 -3.85 -10.25
CA GLY A 50 7.32 -5.03 -9.74
C GLY A 50 8.21 -6.00 -8.93
N PRO A 51 7.74 -7.23 -8.66
CA PRO A 51 8.49 -8.25 -7.92
C PRO A 51 9.92 -8.46 -8.44
N GLY A 52 10.88 -8.53 -7.51
CA GLY A 52 12.31 -8.60 -7.79
C GLY A 52 13.01 -7.24 -7.95
N ASN A 53 12.26 -6.12 -8.07
CA ASN A 53 12.83 -4.78 -7.96
C ASN A 53 13.16 -4.45 -6.50
N SER A 54 14.29 -3.78 -6.25
CA SER A 54 14.75 -3.46 -4.90
C SER A 54 13.76 -2.61 -4.10
N TYR A 55 13.08 -1.62 -4.71
CA TYR A 55 12.05 -0.84 -4.02
C TYR A 55 10.87 -1.70 -3.59
N TYR A 56 10.40 -2.59 -4.48
CA TYR A 56 9.29 -3.48 -4.17
C TYR A 56 9.63 -4.46 -3.05
N GLU A 57 10.83 -5.07 -3.10
CA GLU A 57 11.29 -5.99 -2.06
C GLU A 57 11.47 -5.28 -0.71
N ASP A 58 12.01 -4.06 -0.70
CA ASP A 58 12.16 -3.26 0.51
C ASP A 58 10.79 -2.86 1.09
N PHE A 59 9.82 -2.46 0.25
CA PHE A 59 8.46 -2.19 0.70
C PHE A 59 7.81 -3.44 1.30
N CYS A 60 7.94 -4.59 0.63
CA CYS A 60 7.48 -5.87 1.16
C CYS A 60 8.09 -6.17 2.53
N PHE A 61 9.40 -5.97 2.67
CA PHE A 61 10.11 -6.17 3.93
C PHE A 61 9.56 -5.26 5.02
N TYR A 62 9.55 -3.94 4.79
CA TYR A 62 9.15 -2.98 5.83
C TYR A 62 7.69 -3.12 6.23
N ILE A 63 6.78 -3.34 5.27
CA ILE A 63 5.36 -3.54 5.58
C ILE A 63 5.16 -4.82 6.37
N LYS A 64 5.80 -5.94 5.99
CA LYS A 64 5.70 -7.19 6.76
C LYS A 64 6.27 -7.05 8.17
N GLN A 65 7.35 -6.30 8.36
CA GLN A 65 7.87 -5.99 9.70
C GLN A 65 6.90 -5.09 10.46
N GLY A 66 6.35 -4.08 9.80
CA GLY A 66 5.45 -3.13 10.44
C GLY A 66 4.10 -3.70 10.85
N VAL A 67 3.62 -4.74 10.17
CA VAL A 67 2.47 -5.54 10.64
C VAL A 67 2.81 -6.25 11.95
N LYS A 68 4.02 -6.82 12.07
CA LYS A 68 4.47 -7.51 13.31
C LYS A 68 4.70 -6.54 14.47
N GLU A 69 5.24 -5.37 14.16
CA GLU A 69 5.52 -4.31 15.13
C GLU A 69 4.25 -3.54 15.52
N GLY A 70 3.23 -3.55 14.67
CA GLY A 70 1.93 -2.93 14.93
C GLY A 70 1.82 -1.47 14.52
N TRP A 71 2.77 -0.93 13.75
CA TRP A 71 2.66 0.43 13.19
C TRP A 71 1.96 0.48 11.84
N VAL A 72 1.91 -0.65 11.12
CA VAL A 72 1.11 -0.78 9.90
C VAL A 72 -0.35 -0.99 10.29
N ALA A 73 -1.24 -0.18 9.72
CA ALA A 73 -2.68 -0.34 9.85
C ALA A 73 -3.20 -0.35 11.32
N GLN A 74 -2.93 0.73 12.05
CA GLN A 74 -3.30 0.90 13.47
C GLN A 74 -4.79 1.15 13.72
N THR A 75 -5.48 1.74 12.74
CA THR A 75 -6.86 2.19 12.94
C THR A 75 -7.84 1.20 12.32
N GLU A 76 -8.68 0.57 13.13
CA GLU A 76 -9.77 -0.28 12.65
C GLU A 76 -10.87 0.58 11.99
N LEU A 77 -11.19 0.23 10.74
CA LEU A 77 -12.28 0.83 9.97
C LEU A 77 -13.52 -0.07 9.97
N ASP A 78 -13.30 -1.39 9.89
CA ASP A 78 -14.32 -2.44 10.02
C ASP A 78 -13.69 -3.65 10.74
N GLY A 79 -13.45 -3.46 12.04
CA GLY A 79 -12.81 -4.46 12.90
C GLY A 79 -11.36 -4.76 12.51
N PRO A 80 -10.80 -5.88 13.01
CA PRO A 80 -9.39 -6.24 12.78
C PRO A 80 -9.08 -6.60 11.32
N LYS A 81 -10.10 -6.96 10.54
CA LYS A 81 -9.97 -7.37 9.14
C LYS A 81 -9.76 -6.20 8.18
N TYR A 82 -10.17 -4.98 8.53
CA TYR A 82 -9.97 -3.81 7.67
C TYR A 82 -9.45 -2.65 8.50
N ARG A 83 -8.17 -2.35 8.29
CA ARG A 83 -7.44 -1.35 9.08
C ARG A 83 -6.70 -0.39 8.16
N ARG A 84 -6.47 0.84 8.65
CA ARG A 84 -5.74 1.89 7.95
C ARG A 84 -4.61 2.43 8.81
N GLY A 85 -3.47 2.69 8.20
CA GLY A 85 -2.34 3.38 8.80
C GLY A 85 -2.03 4.64 8.00
N ARG A 86 -2.17 5.82 8.60
CA ARG A 86 -1.69 7.06 7.99
C ARG A 86 -0.24 7.24 8.39
N ILE A 87 0.69 6.97 7.47
CA ILE A 87 2.12 6.92 7.79
C ILE A 87 2.73 8.32 7.78
N THR A 88 2.41 9.12 6.76
CA THR A 88 2.81 10.53 6.71
C THR A 88 1.80 11.35 5.94
N ASP A 89 1.64 12.60 6.37
CA ASP A 89 0.97 13.63 5.59
C ASP A 89 1.82 14.07 4.38
N PRO A 90 1.23 14.81 3.42
CA PRO A 90 1.96 15.44 2.34
C PRO A 90 3.08 16.35 2.86
N VAL A 91 4.33 15.98 2.61
CA VAL A 91 5.51 16.77 3.01
C VAL A 91 6.52 16.85 1.88
N ALA A 92 7.43 17.82 1.93
CA ALA A 92 8.43 18.03 0.88
C ALA A 92 9.31 16.78 0.64
N GLN A 93 9.63 16.03 1.70
CA GLN A 93 10.41 14.80 1.62
C GLN A 93 9.76 13.76 0.69
N THR A 94 8.43 13.62 0.75
CA THR A 94 7.65 12.68 -0.05
C THR A 94 7.12 13.30 -1.35
N ARG A 95 7.73 14.37 -1.85
CA ARG A 95 7.24 15.10 -3.04
C ARG A 95 5.76 15.52 -2.91
N PHE A 96 5.33 15.81 -1.68
CA PHE A 96 3.95 16.14 -1.31
C PHE A 96 2.92 15.03 -1.55
N PHE A 97 3.36 13.77 -1.61
CA PHE A 97 2.47 12.63 -1.44
C PHE A 97 2.26 12.35 0.05
N SER A 98 1.02 12.11 0.44
CA SER A 98 0.70 11.35 1.65
C SER A 98 1.02 9.88 1.44
N ILE A 99 1.35 9.17 2.53
CA ILE A 99 1.54 7.72 2.50
C ILE A 99 0.53 7.10 3.45
N THR A 100 -0.35 6.28 2.91
CA THR A 100 -1.36 5.54 3.68
C THR A 100 -1.21 4.06 3.39
N THR A 101 -1.23 3.23 4.43
CA THR A 101 -1.35 1.78 4.28
C THR A 101 -2.75 1.33 4.64
N VAL A 102 -3.19 0.27 3.98
CA VAL A 102 -4.47 -0.37 4.23
C VAL A 102 -4.28 -1.87 4.31
N PHE A 103 -4.65 -2.41 5.47
CA PHE A 103 -4.68 -3.84 5.72
C PHE A 103 -6.06 -4.37 5.40
N MET A 104 -6.10 -5.44 4.61
CA MET A 104 -7.32 -6.19 4.35
C MET A 104 -7.06 -7.68 4.59
N ASP A 105 -7.75 -8.23 5.58
CA ASP A 105 -7.98 -9.66 5.71
C ASP A 105 -9.27 -10.00 4.96
N SER A 106 -9.10 -10.63 3.81
CA SER A 106 -10.14 -10.90 2.80
C SER A 106 -10.42 -12.38 2.66
N GLN A 107 -10.52 -13.08 3.81
CA GLN A 107 -11.07 -14.44 3.89
C GLN A 107 -12.38 -14.58 3.11
N GLU A 108 -13.25 -13.59 3.28
CA GLU A 108 -14.43 -13.37 2.46
C GLU A 108 -14.15 -12.23 1.47
N VAL A 109 -14.80 -12.26 0.30
CA VAL A 109 -14.67 -11.20 -0.70
C VAL A 109 -14.96 -9.85 -0.06
N TYR A 110 -13.95 -8.99 -0.02
CA TYR A 110 -14.02 -7.71 0.67
C TYR A 110 -13.68 -6.57 -0.28
N THR A 111 -14.41 -5.46 -0.16
CA THR A 111 -14.15 -4.25 -0.94
C THR A 111 -13.95 -3.09 0.02
N GLY A 112 -12.85 -2.37 -0.15
CA GLY A 112 -12.58 -1.16 0.63
C GLY A 112 -13.61 -0.06 0.36
N GLN A 113 -13.57 1.00 1.17
CA GLN A 113 -14.45 2.15 0.99
C GLN A 113 -14.17 2.87 -0.34
N TYR A 114 -15.23 3.28 -1.03
CA TYR A 114 -15.11 4.12 -2.21
C TYR A 114 -14.57 5.51 -1.83
N HIS A 115 -13.55 5.97 -2.53
CA HIS A 115 -12.99 7.31 -2.39
C HIS A 115 -12.35 7.74 -3.73
N ALA A 116 -12.13 9.04 -3.88
CA ALA A 116 -11.61 9.64 -5.11
C ALA A 116 -10.26 10.30 -4.84
N HIS A 117 -9.33 10.12 -5.77
CA HIS A 117 -8.02 10.77 -5.79
C HIS A 117 -7.97 11.78 -6.93
N PRO A 118 -8.43 13.03 -6.71
CA PRO A 118 -8.53 14.03 -7.78
C PRO A 118 -7.17 14.41 -8.40
N TYR A 119 -6.07 14.13 -7.69
CA TYR A 119 -4.70 14.40 -8.15
C TYR A 119 -3.94 13.13 -8.58
N GLY A 120 -4.62 11.99 -8.63
CA GLY A 120 -4.01 10.69 -8.89
C GLY A 120 -3.49 10.01 -7.63
N GLU A 121 -3.11 8.74 -7.77
CA GLU A 121 -2.52 7.93 -6.71
C GLU A 121 -1.59 6.88 -7.33
N ILE A 122 -0.59 6.44 -6.57
CA ILE A 122 0.17 5.23 -6.87
C ILE A 122 -0.21 4.18 -5.82
N ASN A 123 -0.64 3.03 -6.30
CA ASN A 123 -0.98 1.88 -5.48
C ASN A 123 0.11 0.82 -5.58
N CYS A 124 0.58 0.34 -4.43
CA CYS A 124 1.43 -0.85 -4.34
C CYS A 124 0.71 -1.91 -3.49
N VAL A 125 0.55 -3.11 -4.04
CA VAL A 125 -0.07 -4.25 -3.34
C VAL A 125 1.03 -5.17 -2.83
N ILE A 126 0.99 -5.47 -1.53
CA ILE A 126 1.94 -6.36 -0.88
C ILE A 126 1.17 -7.53 -0.28
N GLN A 127 1.54 -8.74 -0.71
CA GLN A 127 1.03 -9.98 -0.13
C GLN A 127 1.67 -10.21 1.24
N ILE A 128 0.86 -10.27 2.30
CA ILE A 128 1.33 -10.59 3.66
C ILE A 128 1.42 -12.10 3.84
N ASP A 129 0.41 -12.82 3.34
CA ASP A 129 0.42 -14.28 3.20
C ASP A 129 0.84 -14.67 1.77
N SER A 130 1.63 -15.72 1.65
CA SER A 130 1.99 -16.36 0.38
C SER A 130 0.80 -16.86 -0.45
N THR A 131 -0.35 -17.15 0.19
CA THR A 131 -1.57 -17.61 -0.51
C THR A 131 -2.49 -16.47 -0.93
N ALA A 132 -2.13 -15.22 -0.64
CA ALA A 132 -3.01 -14.08 -0.84
C ALA A 132 -3.29 -13.80 -2.33
N GLU A 133 -4.56 -13.75 -2.74
CA GLU A 133 -4.96 -13.39 -4.11
C GLU A 133 -5.72 -12.06 -4.17
N LEU A 134 -5.43 -11.23 -5.18
CA LEU A 134 -6.21 -10.02 -5.43
C LEU A 134 -7.16 -10.18 -6.63
N LYS A 135 -8.46 -10.10 -6.38
CA LYS A 135 -9.48 -10.04 -7.44
C LYS A 135 -9.84 -8.59 -7.77
N GLY A 136 -9.97 -8.29 -9.06
CA GLY A 136 -10.69 -7.10 -9.52
C GLY A 136 -9.87 -5.80 -9.69
N MET A 137 -8.55 -5.82 -9.53
CA MET A 137 -7.76 -4.79 -10.22
C MET A 137 -7.76 -5.15 -11.70
N GLN A 138 -8.12 -4.23 -12.60
CA GLN A 138 -7.70 -4.34 -14.00
C GLN A 138 -6.17 -4.11 -14.08
N ALA A 139 -5.42 -4.97 -13.40
CA ALA A 139 -3.97 -5.05 -13.47
C ALA A 139 -3.64 -5.86 -14.72
N GLY A 140 -3.00 -5.22 -15.68
CA GLY A 140 -2.38 -5.90 -16.82
C GLY A 140 -1.19 -6.78 -16.43
N ARG A 141 -1.35 -7.69 -15.47
CA ARG A 141 -0.74 -9.03 -15.33
C ARG A 141 -0.93 -9.56 -13.91
N GLN A 142 -1.60 -10.71 -13.83
CA GLN A 142 -1.40 -11.66 -12.74
C GLN A 142 0.11 -11.98 -12.59
N PRO A 143 0.64 -12.15 -11.38
CA PRO A 143 1.82 -12.99 -11.21
C PRO A 143 1.47 -14.40 -11.72
N VAL A 144 2.23 -14.91 -12.69
CA VAL A 144 2.06 -16.26 -13.22
C VAL A 144 2.40 -17.27 -12.12
N GLY A 145 1.44 -18.15 -11.77
CA GLY A 145 1.74 -19.38 -11.04
C GLY A 145 0.86 -19.78 -9.85
N LEU A 146 -0.35 -19.24 -9.64
CA LEU A 146 -1.20 -19.68 -8.52
C LEU A 146 -2.42 -20.49 -8.97
N PRO A 147 -2.71 -21.64 -8.32
CA PRO A 147 -3.94 -22.38 -8.53
C PRO A 147 -5.13 -21.62 -7.93
N LEU A 148 -6.26 -21.68 -8.61
CA LEU A 148 -7.55 -21.18 -8.12
C LEU A 148 -8.00 -22.05 -6.94
N ASP A 149 -7.73 -21.63 -5.70
CA ASP A 149 -8.25 -22.25 -4.48
C ASP A 149 -8.90 -21.15 -3.61
N PRO A 150 -10.10 -21.34 -3.03
CA PRO A 150 -10.60 -20.49 -1.95
C PRO A 150 -9.77 -20.66 -0.66
N ALA A 151 -8.53 -20.18 -0.68
CA ALA A 151 -7.70 -20.07 0.50
C ALA A 151 -7.52 -18.59 0.88
N HIS A 152 -7.75 -18.37 2.16
CA HIS A 152 -7.44 -17.24 3.00
C HIS A 152 -6.43 -16.23 2.41
N THR A 153 -6.79 -14.94 2.38
CA THR A 153 -5.99 -13.89 1.73
C THR A 153 -5.85 -12.67 2.60
N THR A 154 -4.61 -12.31 2.95
CA THR A 154 -4.26 -11.05 3.61
C THR A 154 -3.33 -10.24 2.73
N ILE A 155 -3.74 -9.01 2.42
CA ILE A 155 -2.96 -8.04 1.64
C ILE A 155 -2.80 -6.73 2.40
N GLU A 156 -1.69 -6.05 2.17
CA GLU A 156 -1.55 -4.63 2.47
C GLU A 156 -1.51 -3.85 1.16
N ARG A 157 -2.16 -2.69 1.12
CA ARG A 157 -2.02 -1.72 0.03
C ARG A 157 -1.34 -0.47 0.55
N ILE A 158 -0.31 -0.02 -0.14
CA ILE A 158 0.29 1.31 0.06
C ILE A 158 -0.35 2.24 -0.98
N TYR A 159 -0.96 3.31 -0.49
CA TYR A 159 -1.49 4.42 -1.26
C TYR A 159 -0.52 5.59 -1.11
N LEU A 160 0.02 6.05 -2.23
CA LEU A 160 0.75 7.31 -2.34
C LEU A 160 -0.18 8.28 -3.06
N ALA A 161 -0.74 9.26 -2.35
CA ALA A 161 -1.75 10.19 -2.88
C ALA A 161 -1.53 11.64 -2.45
#